data_AF-A0A2C9LY74-F1
#
_entry.id   AF-A0A2C9LY74-F1
#
_cell.length_a   1.000
_cell.length_b   1.000
_cell.length_c   1.000
_cell.angle_alpha   90.00
_cell.angle_beta   90.00
_cell.angle_gamma   90.00
#
_symmetry.space_group_name_H-M   'P 1'
#
loop_
_entity.id
_entity.type
_entity.pdbx_description
1 polymer ?
#
loop_
_entity_poly.entity_id
_entity_poly.type
_entity_poly.pdbx_seq_one_letter_code
_entity_poly.pdbx_strand_id
1 'polypeptide(L)'
;WITSGTDFELLFPHKLSFTGKLKHIYKIIDERAKKLAQVLEDFARKDKLVPVKLNAGQFTGEVIARSAFGLSSDCQGGENDEFIHYCQKFFKLQSKNLNFLLILFMVFPNVQKFLVKV
;
A
#
# COMPACT_ATOMS: atom_id res chain seq x y z
N TRP A 1 -11.85 -1.08 19.02
CA TRP A 1 -11.06 -0.65 17.85
C TRP A 1 -11.68 0.64 17.34
N ILE A 2 -10.85 1.67 17.31
CA ILE A 2 -11.24 3.09 17.26
C ILE A 2 -11.80 3.42 15.87
N THR A 3 -13.13 3.41 15.71
CA THR A 3 -13.84 4.09 14.62
C THR A 3 -15.23 4.51 15.10
N SER A 4 -15.29 5.29 16.17
CA SER A 4 -16.46 6.13 16.47
C SER A 4 -16.21 7.48 15.79
N GLY A 5 -17.22 8.10 15.16
CA GLY A 5 -17.03 9.32 14.35
C GLY A 5 -16.32 10.47 15.08
N THR A 6 -16.41 10.52 16.41
CA THR A 6 -15.70 11.46 17.28
C THR A 6 -14.19 11.23 17.35
N ASP A 7 -13.72 9.99 17.24
CA ASP A 7 -12.30 9.67 17.31
C ASP A 7 -11.56 10.01 16.00
N PHE A 8 -12.28 9.99 14.87
CA PHE A 8 -11.72 10.33 13.55
C PHE A 8 -11.42 11.83 13.42
N GLU A 9 -12.26 12.70 14.00
CA GLU A 9 -12.02 14.15 14.04
C GLU A 9 -10.87 14.52 14.99
N LEU A 10 -10.69 13.78 16.08
CA LEU A 10 -9.56 13.94 17.00
C LEU A 10 -8.24 13.42 16.41
N LEU A 11 -8.28 12.40 15.55
CA LEU A 11 -7.09 11.83 14.91
C LEU A 11 -6.57 12.70 13.76
N PHE A 12 -7.45 13.48 13.12
CA PHE A 12 -7.11 14.42 12.04
C PHE A 12 -7.63 15.83 12.32
N PRO A 13 -7.16 16.49 13.39
CA PRO A 13 -7.66 17.80 13.80
C PRO A 13 -7.37 18.88 12.73
N HIS A 14 -6.33 18.65 11.93
CA HIS A 14 -6.04 19.41 10.72
C HIS A 14 -6.48 18.57 9.52
N LYS A 15 -7.57 18.96 8.85
CA LYS A 15 -7.98 18.33 7.57
C LYS A 15 -6.75 18.22 6.68
N LEU A 16 -6.36 16.98 6.36
CA LEU A 16 -5.26 16.69 5.44
C LEU A 16 -5.71 17.14 4.05
N SER A 17 -5.52 18.42 3.72
CA SER A 17 -5.94 18.97 2.44
C SER A 17 -5.02 18.46 1.34
N PHE A 18 -5.47 17.45 0.63
CA PHE A 18 -4.77 16.90 -0.55
C PHE A 18 -4.66 17.94 -1.67
N THR A 19 -5.52 18.95 -1.70
CA THR A 19 -5.64 19.93 -2.81
C THR A 19 -4.33 20.68 -3.08
N GLY A 20 -3.62 21.14 -2.04
CA GLY A 20 -2.35 21.85 -2.21
C GLY A 20 -1.17 20.92 -2.54
N LYS A 21 -1.23 19.66 -2.07
CA LYS A 21 -0.18 18.65 -2.30
C LYS A 21 -0.36 17.91 -3.62
N LEU A 22 -1.55 17.96 -4.23
CA LEU A 22 -1.88 17.22 -5.44
C LEU A 22 -0.98 17.57 -6.61
N LYS A 23 -0.55 18.84 -6.74
CA LYS A 23 0.39 19.25 -7.79
C LYS A 23 1.75 18.55 -7.67
N HIS A 24 2.23 18.34 -6.44
CA HIS A 24 3.47 17.61 -6.19
C HIS A 24 3.30 16.12 -6.47
N ILE A 25 2.19 15.53 -6.00
CA ILE A 25 1.85 14.12 -6.24
C ILE A 25 1.70 13.85 -7.74
N TYR A 26 1.07 14.76 -8.48
CA TYR A 26 0.92 14.65 -9.93
C TYR A 26 2.26 14.56 -10.65
N LYS A 27 3.25 15.37 -10.23
CA LYS A 27 4.61 15.29 -10.80
C LYS A 27 5.24 13.91 -10.56
N ILE A 28 5.08 13.36 -9.36
CA ILE A 28 5.53 11.99 -9.04
C ILE A 28 4.82 10.98 -9.96
N ILE A 29 3.49 11.08 -10.12
CA ILE A 29 2.71 10.19 -10.98
C ILE A 29 3.20 10.25 -12.42
N ASP A 30 3.38 11.45 -12.99
CA ASP A 30 3.84 11.63 -14.37
C ASP A 30 5.22 11.00 -14.61
N GLU A 31 6.17 11.25 -13.70
CA GLU A 31 7.51 10.66 -13.76
C GLU A 31 7.46 9.13 -13.72
N ARG A 32 6.62 8.55 -12.86
CA ARG A 32 6.51 7.09 -12.72
C ARG A 32 5.68 6.44 -13.82
N ALA A 33 4.72 7.16 -14.39
CA ALA A 33 3.93 6.67 -15.52
C ALA A 33 4.81 6.53 -16.78
N LYS A 34 5.75 7.46 -17.00
CA LYS A 34 6.75 7.35 -18.08
C LYS A 34 7.63 6.12 -17.93
N LYS A 35 8.09 5.84 -16.71
CA LYS A 35 8.89 4.64 -16.41
C LYS A 35 8.07 3.35 -16.58
N LEU A 36 6.81 3.34 -16.14
CA LEU A 36 5.90 2.21 -16.39
C LEU A 36 5.71 1.96 -17.88
N ALA A 37 5.52 3.00 -18.69
CA ALA A 37 5.38 2.87 -20.13
C ALA A 37 6.61 2.21 -20.76
N GLN A 38 7.83 2.60 -20.35
CA GLN A 38 9.08 1.97 -20.81
C GLN A 38 9.13 0.48 -20.45
N VAL A 39 8.74 0.12 -19.23
CA VAL A 39 8.69 -1.28 -18.79
C VAL A 39 7.69 -2.09 -19.62
N LEU A 40 6.51 -1.54 -19.88
CA LEU A 40 5.49 -2.20 -20.71
C LEU A 40 5.94 -2.34 -22.17
N GLU A 41 6.62 -1.34 -22.71
CA GLU A 41 7.22 -1.40 -24.04
C GLU A 41 8.32 -2.47 -24.12
N ASP A 42 9.11 -2.66 -23.06
CA ASP A 42 10.07 -3.75 -22.98
C ASP A 42 9.42 -5.13 -22.94
N PHE A 43 8.26 -5.27 -22.27
CA PHE A 43 7.48 -6.51 -22.32
C PHE A 43 6.95 -6.78 -23.73
N ALA A 44 6.41 -5.74 -24.40
CA ALA A 44 5.92 -5.84 -25.77
C ALA A 44 7.03 -6.21 -26.76
N ARG A 45 8.20 -5.56 -26.67
CA ARG A 45 9.38 -5.86 -27.50
C ARG A 45 9.91 -7.28 -27.32
N LYS A 46 9.75 -7.85 -26.13
CA LYS A 46 10.21 -9.21 -25.80
C LYS A 46 9.14 -10.29 -26.04
N ASP A 47 7.96 -9.92 -26.53
CA ASP A 47 6.78 -10.78 -26.67
C ASP A 47 6.46 -11.56 -25.37
N LYS A 48 6.54 -10.86 -24.24
CA LYS A 48 6.32 -11.43 -22.91
C LYS A 48 4.99 -10.99 -22.32
N LEU A 49 4.33 -11.90 -21.61
CA LEU A 49 3.15 -11.58 -20.82
C LEU A 49 3.48 -10.55 -19.74
N VAL A 50 2.62 -9.54 -19.60
CA VAL A 50 2.75 -8.49 -18.59
C VAL A 50 2.12 -8.97 -17.28
N PRO A 51 2.87 -9.09 -16.17
CA PRO A 51 2.29 -9.35 -14.87
C PRO A 51 1.63 -8.06 -14.33
N VAL A 52 0.39 -7.78 -14.75
CA VAL A 52 -0.33 -6.52 -14.48
C VAL A 52 -0.41 -6.22 -12.99
N LYS A 53 -0.75 -7.22 -12.16
CA LYS A 53 -0.87 -7.06 -10.69
C LYS A 53 0.45 -6.60 -10.05
N LEU A 54 1.58 -7.14 -10.52
CA LEU A 54 2.89 -6.77 -10.00
C LEU A 54 3.28 -5.36 -10.42
N ASN A 55 3.20 -5.06 -11.72
CA ASN A 55 3.60 -3.75 -12.25
C ASN A 55 2.71 -2.60 -11.73
N ALA A 56 1.40 -2.82 -11.63
CA ALA A 56 0.49 -1.84 -11.04
C ALA A 56 0.73 -1.66 -9.53
N GLY A 57 1.02 -2.76 -8.81
CA GLY A 57 1.39 -2.72 -7.39
C GLY A 57 2.69 -1.93 -7.14
N GLN A 58 3.72 -2.18 -7.95
CA GLN A 58 4.99 -1.43 -7.91
C GLN A 58 4.76 0.06 -8.21
N PHE A 59 4.04 0.38 -9.29
CA PHE A 59 3.71 1.76 -9.66
C PHE A 59 3.00 2.52 -8.53
N THR A 60 1.90 1.97 -8.02
CA THR A 60 1.09 2.61 -6.96
C THR A 60 1.86 2.73 -5.66
N GLY A 61 2.56 1.68 -5.24
CA GLY A 61 3.36 1.70 -4.02
C GLY A 61 4.50 2.71 -4.11
N GLU A 62 5.15 2.86 -5.26
CA GLU A 62 6.23 3.82 -5.48
C GLU A 62 5.73 5.27 -5.45
N VAL A 63 4.52 5.53 -5.98
CA VAL A 63 3.84 6.82 -5.83
C VAL A 63 3.56 7.12 -4.36
N ILE A 64 3.08 6.14 -3.58
CA ILE A 64 2.82 6.30 -2.14
C ILE A 64 4.12 6.52 -1.36
N ALA A 65 5.15 5.70 -1.62
CA ALA A 65 6.46 5.79 -1.00
C ALA A 65 7.05 7.20 -1.14
N ARG A 66 7.01 7.75 -2.36
CA ARG A 66 7.48 9.12 -2.63
C ARG A 66 6.58 10.20 -2.06
N SER A 67 5.26 10.09 -2.25
CA SER A 67 4.33 11.18 -1.90
C SER A 67 4.02 11.29 -0.41
N ALA A 68 3.87 10.15 0.28
CA ALA A 68 3.51 10.10 1.69
C ALA A 68 4.73 10.05 2.61
N PHE A 69 5.79 9.35 2.18
CA PHE A 69 6.97 9.08 3.02
C PHE A 69 8.25 9.75 2.51
N GLY A 70 8.23 10.38 1.34
CA GLY A 70 9.42 11.02 0.76
C GLY A 70 10.52 10.02 0.33
N LEU A 71 10.21 8.72 0.22
CA LEU A 71 11.18 7.67 -0.06
C LEU A 71 11.49 7.60 -1.56
N SER A 72 12.77 7.57 -1.91
CA SER A 72 13.23 7.32 -3.28
C SER A 72 13.25 5.82 -3.60
N SER A 73 12.07 5.24 -3.78
CA SER A 73 11.89 3.86 -4.29
C SER A 73 12.10 3.81 -5.80
N ASP A 74 12.81 2.82 -6.35
CA ASP A 74 12.75 2.48 -7.78
C ASP A 74 12.58 0.97 -7.91
N CYS A 75 11.34 0.54 -8.15
CA CYS A 75 10.96 -0.88 -8.17
C CYS A 75 10.37 -1.30 -9.52
N GLN A 76 10.22 -0.37 -10.47
CA GLN A 76 9.68 -0.65 -11.80
C GLN A 76 10.75 -1.22 -12.74
N GLY A 77 10.58 -2.48 -13.13
CA GLY A 77 11.46 -3.17 -14.09
C GLY A 77 12.69 -3.83 -13.45
N GLY A 78 12.75 -3.91 -12.11
CA GLY A 78 13.83 -4.53 -11.35
C GLY A 78 13.34 -5.25 -10.09
N GLU A 79 14.24 -5.42 -9.13
CA GLU A 79 13.91 -5.97 -7.81
C GLU A 79 13.09 -4.97 -6.99
N ASN A 80 12.18 -5.47 -6.15
CA ASN A 80 11.40 -4.58 -5.29
C ASN A 80 12.32 -3.91 -4.26
N ASP A 81 12.10 -2.63 -4.00
CA ASP A 81 12.74 -1.97 -2.87
C ASP A 81 12.19 -2.53 -1.53
N GLU A 82 12.87 -2.23 -0.43
CA GLU A 82 12.49 -2.73 0.89
C GLU A 82 11.06 -2.31 1.26
N PHE A 83 10.66 -1.08 0.93
CA PHE A 83 9.32 -0.58 1.23
C PHE A 83 8.24 -1.41 0.53
N ILE A 84 8.36 -1.62 -0.78
CA ILE A 84 7.41 -2.41 -1.57
C ILE A 84 7.46 -3.87 -1.17
N HIS A 85 8.63 -4.41 -0.84
CA HIS A 85 8.76 -5.77 -0.32
C HIS A 85 7.91 -5.95 0.96
N TYR A 86 8.05 -5.04 1.94
CA TYR A 86 7.26 -5.10 3.17
C TYR A 86 5.78 -4.82 2.94
N CYS A 87 5.42 -3.87 2.07
CA CYS A 87 4.03 -3.63 1.70
C CYS A 87 3.40 -4.88 1.08
N GLN A 88 4.06 -5.54 0.12
CA GLN A 88 3.57 -6.77 -0.49
C GLN A 88 3.44 -7.89 0.54
N LYS A 89 4.38 -8.02 1.48
CA LYS A 89 4.32 -9.00 2.57
C LYS A 89 3.14 -8.72 3.51
N PHE A 90 2.91 -7.46 3.86
CA PHE A 90 1.77 -7.03 4.67
C PHE A 90 0.43 -7.38 3.98
N PHE A 91 0.28 -7.06 2.70
CA PHE A 91 -0.93 -7.41 1.93
C PHE A 91 -1.08 -8.92 1.71
N LYS A 92 0.02 -9.69 1.63
CA LYS A 92 -0.03 -11.16 1.57
C LYS A 92 -0.40 -11.79 2.92
N LEU A 93 -0.01 -11.20 4.04
CA LEU A 93 -0.36 -11.66 5.40
C LEU A 93 -1.86 -11.54 5.68
N GLN A 94 -2.56 -10.62 5.01
CA GLN A 94 -4.03 -10.53 5.01
C GLN A 94 -4.73 -11.68 4.26
N SER A 95 -4.03 -12.79 4.02
CA SER A 95 -4.57 -14.02 3.42
C SER A 95 -5.65 -14.66 4.31
N LYS A 96 -6.48 -15.50 3.68
CA LYS A 96 -7.72 -16.10 4.24
C LYS A 96 -7.53 -16.71 5.65
N ASN A 97 -6.38 -17.29 5.93
CA ASN A 97 -6.10 -17.97 7.21
C ASN A 97 -5.95 -16.98 8.38
N LEU A 98 -5.30 -15.83 8.16
CA LEU A 98 -5.13 -14.82 9.20
C LEU A 98 -6.43 -14.03 9.40
N ASN A 99 -7.18 -13.77 8.32
CA ASN A 99 -8.49 -13.14 8.41
C ASN A 99 -9.51 -14.01 9.15
N PHE A 100 -9.50 -15.34 8.96
CA PHE A 100 -10.35 -16.24 9.74
C PHE A 100 -10.03 -16.17 11.24
N LEU A 101 -8.74 -16.18 11.60
CA LEU A 101 -8.31 -16.05 13.00
C LEU A 101 -8.71 -14.69 13.59
N LEU A 102 -8.49 -13.59 12.86
CA LEU A 102 -8.87 -12.25 13.30
C LEU A 102 -10.38 -12.11 13.48
N ILE A 103 -11.18 -12.69 12.57
CA ILE A 103 -12.65 -12.73 12.68
C ILE A 103 -13.06 -13.58 13.91
N LEU A 104 -12.44 -14.73 14.14
CA LEU A 104 -12.73 -15.57 15.31
C LEU A 104 -12.45 -14.81 16.63
N PHE A 105 -11.35 -14.06 16.69
CA PHE A 105 -11.02 -13.20 17.83
C PHE A 105 -11.98 -12.02 18.01
N MET A 106 -12.55 -11.49 16.92
CA MET A 106 -13.59 -10.45 16.98
C MET A 106 -14.95 -11.00 17.44
N VAL A 107 -15.34 -12.19 16.98
CA VAL A 107 -16.63 -12.82 17.30
C VAL A 107 -16.67 -13.35 18.73
N PHE A 108 -15.53 -13.76 19.29
CA PHE A 108 -15.44 -14.27 20.66
C PHE A 108 -14.73 -13.28 21.61
N PRO A 109 -15.44 -12.26 22.15
CA PRO A 109 -14.87 -11.28 23.07
C PRO A 109 -14.44 -11.84 24.44
N ASN A 110 -14.75 -13.10 24.74
CA ASN A 110 -14.32 -13.75 25.97
C ASN A 110 -12.90 -14.35 25.89
N VAL A 111 -12.39 -14.66 24.68
CA VAL A 111 -11.04 -15.22 24.50
C VAL A 111 -9.96 -14.17 24.78
N GLN A 112 -10.20 -12.93 24.34
CA GLN A 112 -9.32 -11.78 24.65
C GLN A 112 -9.23 -11.49 26.16
N LYS A 113 -10.31 -11.70 26.92
CA LYS A 113 -10.32 -11.52 28.38
C LYS A 113 -9.50 -12.57 29.12
N PHE A 114 -9.38 -13.78 28.56
CA PHE A 114 -8.54 -14.84 29.12
C PHE A 114 -7.05 -14.62 28.85
N LEU A 115 -6.68 -14.08 27.69
CA LEU A 115 -5.27 -13.88 27.31
C LEU A 115 -4.61 -12.68 28.04
N VAL A 116 -5.40 -11.66 28.42
CA VAL A 116 -4.92 -10.49 29.17
C VAL A 116 -4.85 -10.75 30.68
N LYS A 117 -5.42 -11.86 31.16
CA LYS A 117 -5.52 -12.20 32.58
C LYS A 117 -4.55 -13.29 33.05
N VAL A 118 -3.66 -13.74 32.16
CA VAL A 118 -2.46 -14.55 32.48
C VAL A 118 -1.27 -13.60 32.58
#